data_AF-A0A6P0SK29-F1
#
_entry.id   AF-A0A6P0SK29-F1
#
_cell.length_a   1.000
_cell.length_b   1.000
_cell.length_c   1.000
_cell.angle_alpha   90.00
_cell.angle_beta   90.00
_cell.angle_gamma   90.00
#
_symmetry.space_group_name_H-M   'P 1'
#
loop_
_entity.id
_entity.type
_entity.pdbx_description
1 polymer ?
#
loop_
_entity_poly.entity_id
_entity_poly.type
_entity_poly.pdbx_seq_one_letter_code
_entity_poly.pdbx_strand_id
1 'polypeptide(L)'
;MKARYQYRFYPTDQQKSDLARLFGCVRVVWNDALALCKKSEKVIKSGYLQKLVITQAKKTEERQWLSEVSVVPLQQSVADLGTAFKNFFDYRNGKRKGKR
;
A
#
# COMPACT_ATOMS: atom_id res chain seq x y z
N MET A 1 29.44 -6.20 13.09
CA MET A 1 28.41 -7.19 12.70
C MET A 1 27.07 -6.71 13.23
N LYS A 2 26.06 -6.43 12.39
CA LYS A 2 24.73 -6.00 12.88
C LYS A 2 23.96 -7.25 13.30
N ALA A 3 23.69 -7.40 14.60
CA ALA A 3 22.81 -8.45 15.10
C ALA A 3 21.39 -8.26 14.54
N ARG A 4 20.75 -9.34 14.07
CA ARG A 4 19.32 -9.36 13.77
C ARG A 4 18.62 -10.11 14.89
N TYR A 5 17.63 -9.48 15.48
CA TYR A 5 16.81 -10.08 16.52
C TYR A 5 15.45 -10.49 15.94
N GLN A 6 14.98 -11.65 16.36
CA GLN A 6 13.62 -12.14 16.09
C GLN A 6 12.89 -12.25 17.42
N TYR A 7 11.73 -11.61 17.51
CA TYR A 7 10.88 -11.67 18.69
C TYR A 7 9.48 -12.08 18.28
N ARG A 8 8.83 -12.86 19.15
CA ARG A 8 7.41 -13.11 19.03
C ARG A 8 6.66 -11.96 19.71
N PHE A 9 5.78 -11.33 18.96
CA PHE A 9 4.94 -10.25 19.47
C PHE A 9 3.60 -10.79 19.95
N TYR A 10 3.15 -10.34 21.12
CA TYR A 10 1.88 -10.72 21.74
C TYR A 10 1.06 -9.44 22.01
N PRO A 11 0.23 -9.00 21.05
CA PRO A 11 -0.52 -7.75 21.19
C PRO A 11 -1.61 -7.86 22.24
N THR A 12 -1.87 -6.75 22.94
CA THR A 12 -3.10 -6.55 23.71
C THR A 12 -4.30 -6.46 22.76
N ASP A 13 -5.52 -6.61 23.27
CA ASP A 13 -6.73 -6.55 22.43
C ASP A 13 -6.92 -5.19 21.74
N GLN A 14 -6.50 -4.12 22.41
CA GLN A 14 -6.45 -2.78 21.81
C GLN A 14 -5.47 -2.75 20.62
N GLN A 15 -4.25 -3.26 20.80
CA GLN A 15 -3.26 -3.32 19.72
C GLN A 15 -3.70 -4.19 18.55
N LYS A 16 -4.39 -5.31 18.81
CA LYS A 16 -4.98 -6.14 17.74
C LYS A 16 -5.98 -5.34 16.91
N SER A 17 -6.84 -4.59 17.57
CA SER A 17 -7.87 -3.75 16.93
C SER A 17 -7.23 -2.65 16.09
N ASP A 18 -6.20 -1.98 16.62
CA ASP A 18 -5.49 -0.92 15.91
C ASP A 18 -4.71 -1.45 14.70
N LEU A 19 -4.07 -2.62 14.83
CA LEU A 19 -3.41 -3.29 13.72
C LEU A 19 -4.40 -3.73 12.65
N ALA A 20 -5.54 -4.30 13.04
CA ALA A 20 -6.59 -4.69 12.11
C ALA A 20 -7.12 -3.48 11.31
N ARG A 21 -7.37 -2.36 11.99
CA ARG A 21 -7.76 -1.10 11.34
C ARG A 21 -6.68 -0.63 10.36
N LEU A 22 -5.42 -0.57 10.80
CA LEU A 22 -4.30 -0.15 9.96
C LEU A 22 -4.17 -1.02 8.71
N PHE A 23 -4.17 -2.34 8.85
CA PHE A 23 -4.03 -3.26 7.73
C PHE A 23 -5.25 -3.19 6.79
N GLY A 24 -6.45 -3.00 7.33
CA GLY A 24 -7.66 -2.75 6.55
C GLY A 24 -7.54 -1.49 5.69
N CYS A 25 -7.15 -0.37 6.28
CA CYS A 25 -6.92 0.90 5.57
C CYS A 25 -5.86 0.74 4.46
N VAL A 26 -4.72 0.11 4.78
CA VAL A 26 -3.64 -0.16 3.82
C VAL A 26 -4.14 -0.98 2.63
N ARG A 27 -4.93 -2.03 2.89
CA ARG A 27 -5.48 -2.89 1.85
C ARG A 27 -6.43 -2.14 0.92
N VAL A 28 -7.27 -1.26 1.46
CA VAL A 28 -8.20 -0.45 0.65
C VAL A 28 -7.43 0.53 -0.23
N VAL A 29 -6.47 1.29 0.33
CA VAL A 29 -5.65 2.23 -0.45
C VAL A 29 -4.89 1.53 -1.56
N TRP A 30 -4.30 0.35 -1.29
CA TRP A 30 -3.63 -0.46 -2.31
C TRP A 30 -4.59 -0.84 -3.45
N ASN A 31 -5.79 -1.32 -3.11
CA ASN A 31 -6.77 -1.79 -4.08
C ASN A 31 -7.30 -0.65 -4.95
N ASP A 32 -7.61 0.49 -4.35
CA ASP A 32 -8.08 1.68 -5.07
C ASP A 32 -6.99 2.16 -6.03
N ALA A 33 -5.72 2.19 -5.61
CA ALA A 33 -4.59 2.54 -6.47
C ALA A 33 -4.38 1.53 -7.60
N LEU A 34 -4.47 0.22 -7.31
CA LEU A 34 -4.36 -0.84 -8.31
C LEU A 34 -5.49 -0.75 -9.35
N ALA A 35 -6.72 -0.46 -8.92
CA ALA A 35 -7.86 -0.30 -9.81
C ALA A 35 -7.65 0.87 -10.79
N LEU A 36 -7.11 1.99 -10.31
CA LEU A 36 -6.75 3.12 -11.18
C LEU A 36 -5.68 2.76 -12.20
N CYS A 37 -4.59 2.10 -11.77
CA CYS A 37 -3.52 1.66 -12.67
C CYS A 37 -4.02 0.66 -13.73
N LYS A 38 -4.94 -0.24 -13.36
CA LYS A 38 -5.57 -1.17 -14.30
C LYS A 38 -6.42 -0.43 -15.34
N LYS A 39 -7.23 0.54 -14.91
CA LYS A 39 -8.07 1.35 -15.81
C LYS A 39 -7.25 2.20 -16.78
N SER A 40 -6.09 2.69 -16.37
CA SER A 40 -5.23 3.53 -17.22
C SER A 40 -4.33 2.73 -18.17
N GLU A 41 -4.23 1.41 -18.01
CA GLU A 41 -3.28 0.51 -18.71
C GLU A 41 -1.82 0.98 -18.70
N LYS A 42 -1.49 1.91 -17.79
CA LYS A 42 -0.21 2.64 -17.73
C LYS A 42 0.23 2.81 -16.30
N VAL A 43 1.54 2.91 -16.11
CA VAL A 43 2.13 3.24 -14.80
C VAL A 43 1.78 4.68 -14.44
N ILE A 44 0.93 4.85 -13.43
CA ILE A 44 0.62 6.17 -12.87
C ILE A 44 1.68 6.53 -11.84
N LYS A 45 2.09 7.80 -11.80
CA LYS A 45 3.06 8.28 -10.80
C LYS A 45 2.49 8.15 -9.38
N SER A 46 3.30 7.60 -8.46
CA SER A 46 2.93 7.36 -7.06
C SER A 46 2.31 8.58 -6.38
N GLY A 47 2.91 9.77 -6.51
CA GLY A 47 2.38 10.99 -5.89
C GLY A 47 0.97 11.37 -6.37
N TYR A 48 0.65 11.11 -7.64
CA TYR A 48 -0.69 11.33 -8.16
C TYR A 48 -1.69 10.32 -7.60
N LEU A 49 -1.31 9.04 -7.52
CA LEU A 49 -2.13 8.00 -6.87
C LEU A 49 -2.40 8.36 -5.40
N GLN A 50 -1.37 8.70 -4.63
CA GLN A 50 -1.52 9.08 -3.22
C GLN A 50 -2.48 10.28 -3.06
N LYS A 51 -2.40 11.28 -3.95
CA LYS A 51 -3.35 12.40 -3.94
C LYS A 51 -4.79 11.91 -4.09
N LEU A 52 -5.05 11.00 -5.03
CA LEU A 52 -6.41 10.50 -5.28
C LEU A 52 -6.90 9.56 -4.17
N VAL A 53 -6.16 8.49 -3.89
CA VAL A 53 -6.62 7.38 -3.05
C VAL A 53 -6.36 7.56 -1.56
N ILE A 54 -5.64 8.63 -1.18
CA ILE A 54 -5.43 9.01 0.23
C ILE A 54 -5.95 10.41 0.46
N THR A 55 -5.37 11.44 -0.16
CA THR A 55 -5.66 12.84 0.20
C THR A 55 -7.09 13.26 -0.14
N GLN A 56 -7.58 12.92 -1.33
CA GLN A 56 -8.97 13.22 -1.71
C GLN A 56 -9.94 12.21 -1.13
N ALA A 57 -9.59 10.91 -1.13
CA ALA A 57 -10.41 9.88 -0.52
C ALA A 57 -10.78 10.20 0.94
N LYS A 58 -9.82 10.62 1.77
CA LYS A 58 -10.07 11.00 3.18
C LYS A 58 -11.11 12.11 3.38
N LYS A 59 -11.43 12.89 2.34
CA LYS A 59 -12.43 13.96 2.41
C LYS A 59 -13.84 13.49 2.06
N THR A 60 -14.00 12.27 1.58
CA THR A 60 -15.30 11.67 1.25
C THR A 60 -15.84 10.91 2.46
N GLU A 61 -17.17 10.88 2.62
CA GLU A 61 -17.82 10.21 3.75
C GLU A 61 -17.52 8.70 3.75
N GLU A 62 -17.41 8.09 2.57
CA GLU A 62 -17.17 6.65 2.39
C GLU A 62 -15.74 6.22 2.75
N ARG A 63 -14.80 7.18 2.83
CA ARG A 63 -13.37 6.93 3.04
C ARG A 63 -12.75 7.79 4.15
N GLN A 64 -13.53 8.58 4.89
CA GLN A 64 -13.03 9.41 5.99
C GLN A 64 -12.29 8.60 7.07
N TRP A 65 -12.70 7.35 7.30
CA TRP A 65 -12.10 6.40 8.24
C TRP A 65 -10.63 6.07 7.93
N LEU A 66 -10.14 6.34 6.71
CA LEU A 66 -8.70 6.28 6.40
C LEU A 66 -7.87 7.28 7.23
N SER A 67 -8.51 8.28 7.84
CA SER A 67 -7.89 9.26 8.73
C SER A 67 -7.68 8.74 10.15
N GLU A 68 -8.28 7.60 10.52
CA GLU A 68 -8.13 6.98 11.85
C GLU A 68 -6.77 6.29 12.05
N VAL A 69 -5.94 6.21 11.00
CA VAL A 69 -4.64 5.55 11.04
C VAL A 69 -3.54 6.46 10.50
N SER A 70 -2.30 6.16 10.87
CA SER A 70 -1.14 6.86 10.32
C SER A 70 -1.16 6.83 8.80
N VAL A 71 -0.85 7.97 8.19
CA VAL A 71 -0.78 8.10 6.72
C VAL A 71 0.44 7.38 6.12
N VAL A 72 1.49 7.17 6.93
CA VAL A 72 2.77 6.63 6.45
C VAL A 72 2.61 5.23 5.85
N PRO A 73 1.93 4.26 6.50
CA PRO A 73 1.70 2.95 5.89
C PRO A 73 0.81 3.00 4.64
N LEU A 74 -0.13 3.95 4.57
CA LEU A 74 -0.97 4.14 3.38
C LEU A 74 -0.12 4.61 2.20
N GLN A 75 0.75 5.60 2.39
CA GLN A 75 1.67 6.08 1.36
C GLN A 75 2.65 4.98 0.93
N GLN A 76 3.17 4.22 1.90
CA GLN A 76 4.07 3.10 1.62
C GLN A 76 3.39 2.04 0.75
N SER A 77 2.12 1.73 1.02
CA SER A 77 1.35 0.78 0.19
C SER A 77 1.31 1.19 -1.28
N VAL A 78 1.15 2.49 -1.58
CA VAL A 78 1.16 2.98 -2.97
C VAL A 78 2.56 2.90 -3.59
N ALA A 79 3.62 3.12 -2.81
CA ALA A 79 5.01 2.97 -3.27
C ALA A 79 5.36 1.51 -3.56
N ASP A 80 4.94 0.60 -2.69
CA ASP A 80 5.08 -0.84 -2.85
C ASP A 80 4.32 -1.33 -4.09
N LEU A 81 3.13 -0.77 -4.38
CA LEU A 81 2.40 -1.03 -5.62
C LEU A 81 3.19 -0.59 -6.84
N GLY A 82 3.76 0.61 -6.83
CA GLY A 82 4.60 1.10 -7.92
C GLY A 82 5.80 0.18 -8.18
N THR A 83 6.43 -0.32 -7.13
CA THR A 83 7.52 -1.31 -7.21
C THR A 83 7.04 -2.63 -7.81
N ALA A 84 5.89 -3.15 -7.35
CA ALA A 84 5.31 -4.38 -7.86
C ALA A 84 4.95 -4.27 -9.35
N PHE A 85 4.33 -3.15 -9.75
CA PHE A 85 3.94 -2.88 -11.14
C PHE A 85 5.17 -2.80 -12.06
N LYS A 86 6.20 -2.06 -11.64
CA LYS A 86 7.48 -2.00 -12.36
C LYS A 86 8.08 -3.39 -12.54
N ASN A 87 8.19 -4.15 -11.45
CA ASN A 87 8.74 -5.52 -11.49
C ASN A 87 7.96 -6.44 -12.43
N PHE A 88 6.62 -6.34 -12.46
CA PHE A 88 5.76 -7.11 -13.36
C PHE A 88 6.07 -6.82 -14.83
N PHE A 89 6.16 -5.53 -15.22
CA PHE A 89 6.45 -5.16 -16.60
C PHE A 89 7.90 -5.43 -16.99
N ASP A 90 8.86 -5.23 -16.08
CA ASP A 90 10.26 -5.59 -16.32
C ASP A 90 10.42 -7.09 -16.53
N TYR A 91 9.65 -7.91 -15.81
CA TYR A 91 9.59 -9.37 -16.05
C TYR A 91 9.01 -9.68 -17.42
N ARG A 92 7.85 -9.09 -17.75
CA ARG A 92 7.20 -9.29 -19.06
C ARG A 92 8.05 -8.87 -20.25
N ASN A 93 8.87 -7.84 -20.09
CA ASN A 93 9.76 -7.32 -21.13
C ASN A 93 11.15 -7.97 -21.12
N GLY A 94 11.36 -9.03 -20.32
CA GLY A 94 12.63 -9.76 -20.25
C GLY A 94 13.77 -9.02 -19.53
N LYS A 95 13.55 -7.78 -19.05
CA LYS A 95 14.54 -6.99 -18.30
C LYS A 95 14.85 -7.58 -16.92
N ARG A 96 13.90 -8.32 -16.35
CA ARG A 96 14.03 -9.00 -15.06
C ARG A 96 13.71 -10.48 -15.22
N LYS A 97 14.57 -11.37 -14.72
CA LYS A 97 14.21 -12.79 -14.56
C LYS A 97 13.28 -12.95 -13.36
N GLY A 98 12.19 -13.69 -13.54
CA GLY A 98 11.29 -14.06 -12.45
C GLY A 98 12.05 -14.87 -11.40
N LYS A 99 11.59 -14.85 -10.13
CA LYS A 99 12.06 -15.86 -9.18
C LYS A 99 11.55 -17.21 -9.69
N ARG A 100 12.48 -18.14 -9.93
CA ARG A 100 12.16 -19.57 -10.07
C ARG A 100 11.64 -20.10 -8.74
#